data_AF-A0A929E4T1-F1
#
_entry.id   AF-A0A929E4T1-F1
#
_cell.length_a   1.000
_cell.length_b   1.000
_cell.length_c   1.000
_cell.angle_alpha   90.00
_cell.angle_beta   90.00
_cell.angle_gamma   90.00
#
_symmetry.space_group_name_H-M   'P 1'
#
loop_
_entity.id
_entity.type
_entity.pdbx_description
1 polymer ?
#
loop_
_entity_poly.entity_id
_entity_poly.type
_entity_poly.pdbx_seq_one_letter_code
_entity_poly.pdbx_strand_id
1 'polypeptide(L)'
;MHGDRSTFGELVERYQKRVYQVALSILSDKDEALDITQEVFIKAFRSYNHFRFDASPETWLIRITINKVRDHLRKERLRRLLF
;
A
#
# COMPACT_ATOMS: atom_id res chain seq x y z
N MET A 1 -3.33 15.34 19.39
CA MET A 1 -3.88 14.77 18.14
C MET A 1 -3.36 15.43 16.86
N HIS A 2 -2.54 16.50 16.89
CA HIS A 2 -1.95 17.10 15.68
C HIS A 2 -0.58 16.53 15.27
N GLY A 3 0.12 15.81 16.15
CA GLY A 3 1.42 15.19 15.84
C GLY A 3 1.32 13.97 14.92
N ASP A 4 0.30 13.11 15.08
CA ASP A 4 0.25 11.84 14.34
C ASP A 4 -0.01 12.02 12.83
N ARG A 5 -0.76 13.07 12.45
CA ARG A 5 -1.08 13.36 11.05
C ARG A 5 0.09 13.99 10.30
N SER A 6 0.85 14.89 10.93
CA SER A 6 2.04 15.49 10.32
C SER A 6 3.13 14.44 10.13
N THR A 7 3.38 13.57 11.11
CA THR A 7 4.39 12.51 11.01
C THR A 7 4.01 11.44 9.97
N PHE A 8 2.73 11.13 9.78
CA PHE A 8 2.31 10.22 8.71
C PHE A 8 2.51 10.84 7.32
N GLY A 9 2.32 12.15 7.17
CA GLY A 9 2.59 12.87 5.92
C GLY A 9 4.03 12.66 5.43
N GLU A 10 5.01 12.77 6.32
CA GLU A 10 6.43 12.52 6.00
C GLU A 10 6.67 11.07 5.55
N LEU A 11 5.95 10.11 6.13
CA LEU A 11 6.03 8.70 5.74
C LEU A 11 5.44 8.50 4.33
N VAL A 12 4.33 9.16 3.99
CA VAL A 12 3.77 9.13 2.63
C VAL A 12 4.77 9.72 1.64
N GLU A 13 5.26 10.93 1.89
CA GLU A 13 6.19 11.63 1.01
C GLU A 13 7.45 10.81 0.73
N ARG A 14 8.00 10.17 1.76
CA ARG A 14 9.22 9.36 1.67
C ARG A 14 9.02 8.07 0.88
N TYR A 15 7.90 7.38 1.05
CA TYR A 15 7.75 6.00 0.55
C TYR A 15 6.76 5.84 -0.61
N GLN A 16 5.99 6.87 -0.97
CA GLN A 16 4.98 6.77 -2.04
C GLN A 16 5.54 6.25 -3.36
N LYS A 17 6.70 6.77 -3.77
CA LYS A 17 7.36 6.37 -5.03
C LYS A 17 7.77 4.90 -4.99
N ARG A 18 8.28 4.43 -3.85
CA ARG A 18 8.74 3.05 -3.68
C ARG A 18 7.57 2.07 -3.67
N VAL A 19 6.50 2.40 -2.94
CA VAL A 19 5.26 1.63 -2.91
C VAL A 19 4.66 1.52 -4.33
N TYR A 20 4.59 2.64 -5.04
CA TYR A 20 4.13 2.68 -6.43
C TYR A 20 4.96 1.81 -7.36
N GLN A 21 6.30 1.92 -7.30
CA GLN A 21 7.18 1.10 -8.12
C GLN A 21 7.01 -0.40 -7.86
N VAL A 22 6.81 -0.80 -6.60
CA VAL A 22 6.55 -2.21 -6.26
C VAL A 22 5.20 -2.66 -6.80
N ALA A 23 4.13 -1.88 -6.60
CA ALA A 23 2.81 -2.20 -7.17
C ALA A 23 2.86 -2.31 -8.70
N LEU A 24 3.49 -1.35 -9.37
CA LEU A 24 3.67 -1.32 -10.82
C LEU A 24 4.46 -2.52 -11.33
N SER A 25 5.53 -2.92 -10.62
CA SER A 25 6.34 -4.08 -11.01
C SER A 25 5.57 -5.40 -11.00
N ILE A 26 4.49 -5.49 -10.22
CA ILE A 26 3.67 -6.71 -10.10
C ILE A 26 2.44 -6.64 -11.02
N LEU A 27 1.77 -5.49 -11.10
CA LEU A 27 0.53 -5.34 -11.87
C LEU A 27 0.80 -5.09 -13.36
N SER A 28 1.92 -4.46 -13.70
CA SER A 28 2.22 -3.97 -15.05
C SER A 28 1.15 -3.02 -15.63
N ASP A 29 0.30 -2.46 -14.78
CA ASP A 29 -0.71 -1.47 -15.11
C ASP A 29 -0.49 -0.21 -14.24
N LYS A 30 -0.48 0.97 -14.89
CA LYS A 30 -0.17 2.23 -14.21
C LYS A 30 -1.32 2.72 -13.34
N ASP A 31 -2.55 2.56 -13.80
CA ASP A 31 -3.75 3.07 -13.13
C ASP A 31 -4.07 2.20 -11.92
N GLU A 32 -3.98 0.87 -12.09
CA GLU A 32 -4.12 -0.05 -10.96
C GLU A 32 -3.01 0.13 -9.92
N ALA A 33 -1.77 0.38 -10.36
CA ALA A 33 -0.67 0.64 -9.44
C ALA A 33 -0.89 1.94 -8.64
N LEU A 34 -1.45 2.99 -9.25
CA LEU A 34 -1.82 4.22 -8.55
C LEU A 34 -2.93 3.98 -7.53
N ASP A 35 -3.98 3.23 -7.89
CA ASP A 35 -5.09 2.90 -6.99
C ASP A 35 -4.60 2.08 -5.78
N ILE A 36 -3.83 1.01 -6.04
CA ILE A 36 -3.25 0.18 -4.99
C ILE A 36 -2.33 0.98 -4.07
N THR A 37 -1.54 1.91 -4.62
CA THR A 37 -0.67 2.79 -3.82
C THR A 37 -1.49 3.62 -2.84
N GLN A 38 -2.59 4.22 -3.29
CA GLN A 38 -3.48 4.99 -2.42
C GLN A 38 -4.10 4.10 -1.34
N GLU A 39 -4.63 2.94 -1.70
CA GLU A 39 -5.23 2.01 -0.75
C GLU A 39 -4.22 1.49 0.29
N VAL A 40 -2.96 1.31 -0.08
CA VAL A 40 -1.87 0.96 0.85
C VAL A 40 -1.70 2.05 1.91
N PHE A 41 -1.60 3.32 1.52
CA PHE A 41 -1.43 4.41 2.50
C PHE A 41 -2.68 4.66 3.33
N ILE A 42 -3.89 4.49 2.78
CA ILE A 42 -5.13 4.54 3.57
C ILE A 42 -5.12 3.43 4.63
N LYS A 43 -4.73 2.21 4.25
CA LYS A 43 -4.63 1.08 5.19
C LYS A 43 -3.53 1.31 6.23
N ALA A 44 -2.38 1.83 5.82
CA ALA A 44 -1.26 2.17 6.69
C ALA A 44 -1.67 3.25 7.71
N PHE A 45 -2.37 4.31 7.28
CA PHE A 45 -2.85 5.36 8.17
C PHE A 45 -3.76 4.81 9.27
N ARG A 46 -4.70 3.91 8.90
CA ARG A 46 -5.63 3.27 9.85
C ARG A 46 -4.93 2.37 10.87
N SER A 47 -3.79 1.78 10.51
CA SER A 47 -3.03 0.88 11.38
C SER A 47 -1.79 1.54 12.01
N TYR A 48 -1.50 2.81 11.69
CA TYR A 48 -0.29 3.52 12.11
C TYR A 48 -0.11 3.54 13.63
N ASN A 49 -1.18 3.81 14.37
CA ASN A 49 -1.15 3.85 15.84
C ASN A 49 -0.89 2.48 16.50
N HIS A 50 -1.00 1.38 15.74
CA HIS A 50 -0.73 0.02 16.19
C HIS A 50 0.56 -0.54 15.61
N PHE A 51 1.29 0.25 14.81
CA PHE A 51 2.55 -0.15 14.25
C PHE A 51 3.60 -0.19 15.37
N ARG A 52 3.82 -1.39 15.91
CA ARG A 52 4.98 -1.66 16.76
C ARG A 52 6.20 -1.61 15.87
N PHE A 53 7.16 -0.74 16.19
CA PHE A 53 8.39 -0.46 15.44
C PHE A 53 9.39 -1.64 15.41
N ASP A 54 8.89 -2.87 15.47
CA ASP A 54 9.65 -4.12 15.42
C ASP A 54 10.20 -4.39 14.00
N ALA A 55 9.76 -3.63 13.00
CA ALA A 55 10.24 -3.64 11.62
C ALA A 55 10.40 -2.20 11.11
N SER A 56 11.17 -2.00 10.03
CA SER A 56 11.27 -0.68 9.40
C SER A 56 9.94 -0.27 8.76
N PRO A 57 9.64 1.06 8.69
CA PRO A 57 8.46 1.55 7.98
C PRO A 57 8.39 1.08 6.52
N GLU A 58 9.54 0.98 5.84
CA GLU A 58 9.59 0.47 4.47
C GLU A 58 9.16 -1.00 4.41
N THR A 59 9.74 -1.88 5.23
CA THR A 59 9.37 -3.31 5.25
C THR A 59 7.88 -3.50 5.56
N TRP A 60 7.35 -2.70 6.47
CA TRP A 60 5.94 -2.73 6.82
C TRP A 60 5.05 -2.29 5.65
N LEU A 61 5.36 -1.18 4.98
CA LEU A 61 4.62 -0.69 3.81
C LEU A 61 4.67 -1.70 2.67
N ILE A 62 5.85 -2.25 2.34
CA ILE A 62 6.00 -3.26 1.29
C ILE A 62 5.18 -4.51 1.59
N ARG A 63 5.10 -4.94 2.85
CA ARG A 63 4.23 -6.06 3.25
C ARG A 63 2.75 -5.75 2.99
N ILE A 64 2.31 -4.53 3.30
CA ILE A 64 0.94 -4.09 2.99
C ILE A 64 0.71 -4.09 1.47
N THR A 65 1.65 -3.54 0.69
CA THR A 65 1.59 -3.50 -0.79
C THR A 65 1.45 -4.89 -1.39
N ILE A 66 2.32 -5.83 -1.02
CA ILE A 66 2.30 -7.20 -1.56
C ILE A 66 0.96 -7.89 -1.26
N ASN A 67 0.46 -7.76 -0.03
CA ASN A 67 -0.83 -8.34 0.35
C ASN A 67 -1.97 -7.72 -0.48
N LYS A 68 -1.93 -6.40 -0.66
CA LYS A 68 -2.97 -5.68 -1.38
C LYS A 68 -3.00 -6.02 -2.87
N VAL A 69 -1.84 -6.13 -3.51
CA VAL A 69 -1.73 -6.58 -4.90
C VAL A 69 -2.23 -8.02 -5.06
N ARG A 70 -1.89 -8.92 -4.13
CA ARG A 70 -2.38 -10.31 -4.17
C ARG A 70 -3.90 -10.39 -4.06
N ASP A 71 -4.50 -9.60 -3.18
CA ASP A 71 -5.96 -9.52 -3.04
C ASP A 71 -6.62 -8.97 -4.31
N HIS A 72 -6.02 -7.96 -4.93
CA HIS A 72 -6.48 -7.40 -6.20
C HIS A 72 -6.47 -8.43 -7.32
N LEU A 73 -5.34 -9.10 -7.55
CA LEU A 73 -5.20 -10.15 -8.57
C LEU A 73 -6.16 -11.32 -8.34
N ARG A 74 -6.41 -11.68 -7.07
CA ARG A 74 -7.40 -12.71 -6.71
C ARG A 74 -8.80 -12.28 -7.13
N LYS A 75 -9.20 -11.04 -6.85
CA LYS A 75 -10.51 -10.48 -7.23
C LYS A 75 -10.66 -10.36 -8.74
N GLU A 76 -9.63 -9.92 -9.43
CA GLU A 76 -9.57 -9.88 -10.90
C GLU A 76 -9.76 -11.26 -11.53
N ARG A 77 -9.05 -12.26 -11.01
CA ARG A 77 -9.21 -13.65 -11.47
C ARG A 77 -10.64 -14.15 -11.28
N LEU A 78 -11.25 -13.86 -10.12
CA LEU A 78 -12.65 -14.23 -9.88
C LEU A 78 -13.60 -13.51 -10.83
N ARG A 79 -13.40 -12.20 -11.07
CA ARG A 79 -14.19 -11.44 -12.04
C ARG A 79 -14.12 -12.06 -13.44
N ARG A 80 -12.93 -12.44 -13.92
CA ARG A 80 -12.74 -13.12 -15.21
C ARG A 80 -13.35 -14.52 -15.32
N LEU A 81 -13.70 -15.17 -14.21
CA LEU A 81 -14.34 -16.50 -14.22
C LEU A 81 -15.87 -16.41 -14.15
N LEU A 82 -16.42 -15.24 -13.80
CA LEU A 82 -17.86 -15.00 -13.66
C LEU A 82 -18.48 -14.32 -14.90
N PHE A 83 -17.67 -14.07 -15.92
CA PHE A 83 -18.03 -13.53 -17.23
C PHE A 83 -17.33 -14.36 -18.31
#